data_AF-R4LUK5-F1
#
_entry.id   AF-R4LUK5-F1
#
_cell.length_a   1.000
_cell.length_b   1.000
_cell.length_c   1.000
_cell.angle_alpha   90.00
_cell.angle_beta   90.00
_cell.angle_gamma   90.00
#
_symmetry.space_group_name_H-M   'P 1'
#
loop_
_entity.id
_entity.type
_entity.pdbx_description
1 polymer ?
#
loop_
_entity_poly.entity_id
_entity_poly.type
_entity_poly.pdbx_seq_one_letter_code
_entity_poly.pdbx_strand_id
1 'polypeptide(L)'
;MLIRKAVTLLSAAALVLTGLCGAARGPGPASCAGLITARVPQGGVSSATVADGYCEVRGVLLPATHFTVKLPVRGWTGQYVQQGCGGLCGAVPDLAFPLFGFSCPAALARTLVVAADDTGHTGDAAGAQPATWGADPRARVEWG
;
A
#
# COMPACT_ATOMS: atom_id res chain seq x y z
N MET A 1 -27.06 -75.03 -10.49
CA MET A 1 -25.90 -74.45 -9.77
C MET A 1 -25.78 -73.00 -10.20
N LEU A 2 -26.45 -72.09 -9.49
CA LEU A 2 -26.54 -70.65 -9.79
C LEU A 2 -25.48 -69.90 -8.97
N ILE A 3 -24.67 -69.06 -9.61
CA ILE A 3 -23.85 -68.04 -8.93
C ILE A 3 -24.36 -66.68 -9.38
N ARG A 4 -25.14 -66.02 -8.51
CA ARG A 4 -25.54 -64.61 -8.65
C ARG A 4 -24.52 -63.75 -7.90
N LYS A 5 -23.75 -62.93 -8.62
CA LYS A 5 -22.87 -61.90 -8.03
C LYS A 5 -23.74 -60.71 -7.63
N ALA A 6 -23.82 -60.42 -6.34
CA ALA A 6 -24.46 -59.21 -5.80
C ALA A 6 -23.43 -58.07 -5.81
N VAL A 7 -23.73 -57.00 -6.54
CA VAL A 7 -22.97 -55.75 -6.51
C VAL A 7 -23.67 -54.81 -5.55
N THR A 8 -23.04 -54.55 -4.40
CA THR A 8 -23.50 -53.57 -3.41
C THR A 8 -23.11 -52.16 -3.84
N LEU A 9 -24.12 -51.32 -4.09
CA LEU A 9 -23.97 -49.87 -4.29
C LEU A 9 -23.77 -49.18 -2.93
N LEU A 10 -22.59 -48.61 -2.70
CA LEU A 10 -22.34 -47.71 -1.58
C LEU A 10 -22.77 -46.29 -1.99
N SER A 11 -23.90 -45.81 -1.46
CA SER A 11 -24.32 -44.41 -1.62
C SER A 11 -23.57 -43.52 -0.63
N ALA A 12 -22.66 -42.68 -1.12
CA ALA A 12 -22.02 -41.65 -0.32
C ALA A 12 -22.96 -40.45 -0.16
N ALA A 13 -23.44 -40.20 1.06
CA ALA A 13 -24.20 -39.00 1.39
C ALA A 13 -23.24 -37.81 1.53
N ALA A 14 -23.29 -36.87 0.58
CA ALA A 14 -22.53 -35.64 0.65
C ALA A 14 -23.15 -34.70 1.69
N LEU A 15 -22.48 -34.51 2.84
CA LEU A 15 -22.82 -33.44 3.79
C LEU A 15 -22.45 -32.09 3.15
N VAL A 16 -23.47 -31.34 2.73
CA VAL A 16 -23.31 -29.95 2.31
C VAL A 16 -23.19 -29.10 3.58
N LEU A 17 -21.97 -28.81 4.03
CA LEU A 17 -21.74 -27.75 5.01
C LEU A 17 -22.02 -26.40 4.33
N THR A 18 -23.20 -25.84 4.58
CA THR A 18 -23.51 -24.44 4.29
C THR A 18 -22.72 -23.55 5.25
N GLY A 19 -21.47 -23.30 4.93
CA GLY A 19 -20.65 -22.30 5.61
C GLY A 19 -21.27 -20.93 5.43
N LEU A 20 -21.95 -20.43 6.46
CA LEU A 20 -22.27 -19.01 6.64
C LEU A 20 -20.95 -18.27 6.87
N CYS A 21 -20.22 -18.04 5.78
CA CYS A 21 -19.17 -17.03 5.76
C CYS A 21 -19.89 -15.68 5.87
N GLY A 22 -20.15 -15.25 7.11
CA GLY A 22 -20.52 -13.88 7.37
C GLY A 22 -19.38 -13.01 6.87
N ALA A 23 -19.58 -12.35 5.73
CA ALA A 23 -18.67 -11.30 5.28
C ALA A 23 -18.53 -10.33 6.45
N ALA A 24 -17.36 -10.31 7.08
CA ALA A 24 -17.03 -9.30 8.07
C ALA A 24 -17.28 -7.95 7.37
N ARG A 25 -18.29 -7.22 7.84
CA ARG A 25 -18.47 -5.83 7.44
C ARG A 25 -17.23 -5.12 7.96
N GLY A 26 -16.27 -4.94 7.07
CA GLY A 26 -15.17 -4.02 7.30
C GLY A 26 -15.75 -2.66 7.67
N PRO A 27 -14.98 -1.81 8.37
CA PRO A 27 -15.41 -0.43 8.59
C PRO A 27 -15.89 0.15 7.25
N GLY A 28 -17.02 0.86 7.27
CA GLY A 28 -17.49 1.61 6.10
C GLY A 28 -16.36 2.49 5.56
N PRO A 29 -16.45 3.00 4.31
CA PRO A 29 -15.38 3.74 3.68
C PRO A 29 -14.85 4.82 4.65
N ALA A 30 -13.60 4.65 5.09
CA ALA A 30 -13.01 5.54 6.07
C ALA A 30 -13.00 6.96 5.48
N SER A 31 -13.52 7.93 6.23
CA SER A 31 -13.29 9.34 5.88
C SER A 31 -11.79 9.61 5.88
N CYS A 32 -11.33 10.54 5.04
CA CYS A 32 -9.90 10.85 4.93
C CYS A 32 -9.28 11.16 6.30
N ALA A 33 -9.91 12.04 7.10
CA ALA A 33 -9.43 12.37 8.44
C ALA A 33 -9.39 11.15 9.38
N GLY A 34 -10.28 10.17 9.20
CA GLY A 34 -10.30 8.94 9.99
C GLY A 34 -9.09 8.04 9.76
N LEU A 35 -8.31 8.24 8.70
CA LEU A 35 -7.08 7.47 8.45
C LEU A 35 -5.96 7.79 9.44
N ILE A 36 -6.08 8.87 10.23
CA ILE A 36 -5.14 9.16 11.32
C ILE A 36 -5.09 8.02 12.36
N THR A 37 -6.16 7.24 12.50
CA THR A 37 -6.22 6.08 13.41
C THR A 37 -6.03 4.75 12.69
N ALA A 38 -5.60 4.75 11.42
CA ALA A 38 -5.34 3.52 10.69
C ALA A 38 -4.21 2.74 11.36
N ARG A 39 -4.38 1.42 11.49
CA ARG A 39 -3.33 0.54 11.99
C ARG A 39 -2.27 0.35 10.91
N VAL A 40 -1.07 0.84 11.17
CA VAL A 40 0.13 0.60 10.35
C VAL A 40 1.09 -0.27 11.18
N PRO A 41 1.36 -1.52 10.76
CA PRO A 41 2.36 -2.33 11.44
C PRO A 41 3.73 -1.63 11.41
N GLN A 42 4.43 -1.62 12.55
CA GLN A 42 5.75 -0.98 12.68
C GLN A 42 5.74 0.48 12.23
N GLY A 43 4.65 1.22 12.48
CA GLY A 43 4.57 2.62 12.09
C GLY A 43 3.28 3.29 12.52
N GLY A 44 3.02 4.45 11.93
CA GLY A 44 1.79 5.21 12.18
C GLY A 44 1.55 6.29 11.14
N VAL A 45 0.30 6.77 11.10
CA VAL A 45 -0.10 7.92 10.30
C VAL A 45 0.07 9.18 11.14
N SER A 46 0.76 10.18 10.59
CA SER A 46 0.99 11.49 11.22
C SER A 46 0.02 12.56 10.71
N SER A 47 -0.48 12.43 9.48
CA SER A 47 -1.55 13.28 8.96
C SER A 47 -2.38 12.58 7.88
N ALA A 48 -3.64 12.99 7.74
CA ALA A 48 -4.52 12.56 6.67
C ALA A 48 -5.45 13.70 6.27
N THR A 49 -5.20 14.33 5.12
CA THR A 49 -5.90 15.55 4.70
C THR A 49 -6.31 15.49 3.23
N VAL A 50 -7.49 16.03 2.92
CA VAL A 50 -7.94 16.13 1.53
C VAL A 50 -7.27 17.33 0.87
N ALA A 51 -6.51 17.10 -0.20
CA ALA A 51 -5.89 18.11 -1.04
C ALA A 51 -5.78 17.58 -2.46
N ASP A 52 -5.98 18.45 -3.46
CA ASP A 52 -5.77 18.10 -4.88
C ASP A 52 -6.49 16.82 -5.34
N GLY A 53 -7.74 16.60 -4.91
CA GLY A 53 -8.50 15.39 -5.31
C GLY A 53 -7.98 14.08 -4.72
N TYR A 54 -7.03 14.17 -3.77
CA TYR A 54 -6.51 13.06 -3.00
C TYR A 54 -6.82 13.24 -1.52
N CYS A 55 -6.94 12.12 -0.80
CA CYS A 55 -6.62 12.08 0.61
C CYS A 55 -5.13 11.80 0.72
N GLU A 56 -4.36 12.82 1.07
CA GLU A 56 -2.94 12.71 1.32
C GLU A 56 -2.73 12.22 2.75
N VAL A 57 -2.14 11.04 2.87
CA VAL A 57 -1.81 10.38 4.12
C VAL A 57 -0.30 10.40 4.28
N ARG A 58 0.19 11.01 5.35
CA ARG A 58 1.62 11.01 5.71
C ARG A 58 1.84 10.18 6.95
N GLY A 59 3.01 9.59 7.08
CA GLY A 59 3.33 8.81 8.25
C GLY A 59 4.79 8.40 8.32
N VAL A 60 5.08 7.54 9.29
CA VAL A 60 6.43 7.03 9.55
C VAL A 60 6.35 5.53 9.77
N LEU A 61 7.21 4.79 9.09
CA LEU A 61 7.56 3.41 9.40
C LEU A 61 8.85 3.40 10.23
N LEU A 62 8.89 2.57 11.25
CA LEU A 62 10.04 2.41 12.11
C LEU A 62 11.21 1.80 11.32
N PRO A 63 12.45 2.26 11.55
CA PRO A 63 12.84 3.23 12.58
C PRO A 63 12.62 4.70 12.20
N ALA A 64 12.68 5.07 10.91
CA ALA A 64 12.70 6.47 10.50
C ALA A 64 12.21 6.75 9.06
N THR A 65 11.54 5.80 8.41
CA THR A 65 11.11 5.94 7.01
C THR A 65 9.83 6.75 6.91
N HIS A 66 9.91 7.98 6.44
CA HIS A 66 8.73 8.82 6.23
C HIS A 66 8.09 8.45 4.90
N PHE A 67 6.77 8.33 4.88
CA PHE A 67 6.02 8.01 3.67
C PHE A 67 4.92 9.02 3.40
N THR A 68 4.52 9.11 2.14
CA THR A 68 3.28 9.74 1.70
C THR A 68 2.51 8.78 0.81
N VAL A 69 1.20 8.65 1.04
CA VAL A 69 0.26 7.92 0.21
C VAL A 69 -0.86 8.87 -0.20
N LYS A 70 -1.09 9.05 -1.50
CA LYS A 70 -2.21 9.81 -2.05
C LYS A 70 -3.30 8.85 -2.52
N LEU A 71 -4.40 8.81 -1.78
CA LEU A 71 -5.57 7.98 -2.07
C LEU A 71 -6.62 8.78 -2.84
N PRO A 72 -7.06 8.37 -4.04
CA PRO A 72 -8.10 9.08 -4.78
C PRO A 72 -9.36 9.26 -3.93
N VAL A 73 -9.88 10.48 -3.83
CA VAL A 73 -11.16 10.70 -3.10
C VAL A 73 -12.37 10.20 -3.90
N ARG A 74 -12.20 9.99 -5.21
CA ARG A 74 -13.21 9.46 -6.14
C ARG A 74 -12.52 8.69 -7.27
N GLY A 75 -13.27 7.77 -7.90
CA GLY A 75 -12.88 7.17 -9.17
C GLY A 75 -11.63 6.29 -9.12
N TRP A 76 -11.23 5.78 -7.94
CA TRP A 76 -10.11 4.85 -7.85
C TRP A 76 -10.34 3.63 -8.75
N THR A 77 -9.37 3.32 -9.61
CA THR A 77 -9.45 2.21 -10.57
C THR A 77 -8.93 0.88 -10.02
N GLY A 78 -8.59 0.81 -8.72
CA GLY A 78 -8.00 -0.37 -8.11
C GLY A 78 -6.48 -0.48 -8.27
N GLN A 79 -5.84 0.52 -8.88
CA GLN A 79 -4.41 0.52 -9.18
C GLN A 79 -3.60 1.31 -8.14
N TYR A 80 -2.35 0.89 -7.96
CA TYR A 80 -1.37 1.44 -7.03
C TYR A 80 -0.03 1.63 -7.74
N VAL A 81 0.66 2.73 -7.43
CA VAL A 81 2.01 3.03 -7.91
C VAL A 81 2.89 3.42 -6.72
N GLN A 82 3.94 2.62 -6.46
CA GLN A 82 5.05 3.05 -5.61
C GLN A 82 6.05 3.80 -6.49
N GLN A 83 6.11 5.12 -6.32
CA GLN A 83 7.12 5.94 -6.93
C GLN A 83 8.42 5.83 -6.15
N GLY A 84 9.48 5.43 -6.84
CA GLY A 84 10.84 5.58 -6.34
C GLY A 84 11.32 7.03 -6.41
N CYS A 85 12.56 7.23 -6.04
CA CYS A 85 13.21 8.54 -5.99
C CYS A 85 14.51 8.50 -6.81
N GLY A 86 15.15 9.65 -7.00
CA GLY A 86 16.42 9.76 -7.73
C GLY A 86 17.59 10.08 -6.81
N GLY A 87 18.80 9.70 -7.23
CA GLY A 87 20.04 9.96 -6.46
C GLY A 87 20.16 9.04 -5.24
N LEU A 88 20.55 9.61 -4.11
CA LEU A 88 20.81 8.93 -2.84
C LEU A 88 19.70 9.22 -1.81
N CYS A 89 18.46 9.12 -2.29
CA CYS A 89 17.21 9.61 -1.69
C CYS A 89 17.18 9.79 -0.18
N GLY A 90 16.78 10.96 0.31
CA GLY A 90 16.51 11.18 1.73
C GLY A 90 15.44 12.24 1.93
N ALA A 91 14.42 12.15 1.08
CA ALA A 91 13.22 12.97 1.11
C ALA A 91 12.12 12.24 0.33
N VAL A 92 10.88 12.35 0.82
CA VAL A 92 9.71 11.90 0.05
C VAL A 92 9.55 12.82 -1.15
N PRO A 93 9.55 12.30 -2.40
CA PRO A 93 9.38 13.13 -3.58
C PRO A 93 7.97 13.76 -3.61
N ASP A 94 7.83 14.87 -4.34
CA ASP A 94 6.50 15.40 -4.64
C ASP A 94 5.72 14.40 -5.50
N LEU A 95 4.50 14.09 -5.05
CA LEU A 95 3.57 13.18 -5.68
C LEU A 95 2.42 13.93 -6.38
N ALA A 96 2.64 15.13 -6.89
CA ALA A 96 1.66 15.82 -7.72
C ALA A 96 1.27 14.97 -8.95
N PHE A 97 2.25 14.29 -9.54
CA PHE A 97 2.10 13.24 -10.54
C PHE A 97 3.16 12.16 -10.28
N PRO A 98 2.87 10.87 -10.56
CA PRO A 98 3.90 9.85 -10.51
C PRO A 98 5.03 10.20 -11.50
N LEU A 99 6.30 10.01 -11.11
CA LEU A 99 7.44 10.22 -12.01
C LEU A 99 7.22 9.47 -13.33
N PHE A 100 7.45 10.17 -14.45
CA PHE A 100 7.18 9.69 -15.81
C PHE A 100 5.71 9.33 -16.13
N GLY A 101 4.77 9.67 -15.25
CA GLY A 101 3.33 9.45 -15.43
C GLY A 101 2.60 10.58 -16.17
N PHE A 102 3.31 11.56 -16.72
CA PHE A 102 2.74 12.74 -17.38
C PHE A 102 1.92 12.42 -18.64
N SER A 103 2.04 11.21 -19.20
CA SER A 103 1.22 10.71 -20.30
C SER A 103 0.23 9.61 -19.89
N CYS A 104 0.18 9.24 -18.60
CA CYS A 104 -0.72 8.21 -18.10
C CYS A 104 -2.10 8.81 -17.79
N PRO A 105 -3.18 8.44 -18.51
CA PRO A 105 -4.49 9.02 -18.29
C PRO A 105 -5.01 8.81 -16.86
N ALA A 106 -4.74 7.66 -16.25
CA ALA A 106 -5.17 7.38 -14.88
C ALA A 106 -4.41 8.23 -13.84
N ALA A 107 -3.12 8.51 -14.07
CA ALA A 107 -2.34 9.41 -13.23
C ALA A 107 -2.85 10.85 -13.35
N LEU A 108 -3.10 11.33 -14.57
CA LEU A 108 -3.64 12.66 -14.84
C LEU A 108 -5.06 12.84 -14.28
N ALA A 109 -5.89 11.79 -14.37
CA ALA A 109 -7.24 11.76 -13.82
C ALA A 109 -7.29 11.56 -12.30
N ARG A 110 -6.12 11.36 -11.64
CA ARG A 110 -6.00 11.10 -10.21
C ARG A 110 -6.81 9.90 -9.73
N THR A 111 -6.86 8.86 -10.55
CA THR A 111 -7.62 7.63 -10.28
C THR A 111 -6.75 6.46 -9.79
N LEU A 112 -5.47 6.73 -9.56
CA LEU A 112 -4.48 5.81 -9.01
C LEU A 112 -4.15 6.16 -7.57
N VAL A 113 -3.91 5.17 -6.71
CA VAL A 113 -3.14 5.42 -5.49
C VAL A 113 -1.68 5.61 -5.89
N VAL A 114 -1.05 6.66 -5.39
CA VAL A 114 0.38 6.92 -5.59
C VAL A 114 1.05 7.08 -4.23
N ALA A 115 2.18 6.44 -4.02
CA ALA A 115 2.92 6.50 -2.77
C ALA A 115 4.42 6.60 -3.01
N ALA A 116 5.14 7.14 -2.04
CA ALA A 116 6.60 7.15 -1.99
C ALA A 116 7.06 7.30 -0.53
N ASP A 117 8.34 7.05 -0.31
CA ASP A 117 9.02 7.25 0.96
C ASP A 117 10.38 7.96 0.77
N ASP A 118 11.05 8.27 1.88
CA ASP A 118 12.37 8.89 1.93
C ASP A 118 13.52 7.88 2.06
N THR A 119 13.24 6.57 1.97
CA THR A 119 14.21 5.49 2.17
C THR A 119 14.93 5.52 3.53
N GLY A 120 14.28 6.05 4.56
CA GLY A 120 14.69 5.87 5.96
C GLY A 120 15.73 6.84 6.48
N HIS A 121 16.01 7.90 5.75
CA HIS A 121 16.99 8.90 6.18
C HIS A 121 16.69 10.27 5.58
N THR A 122 17.30 11.30 6.17
CA THR A 122 17.32 12.64 5.58
C THR A 122 18.55 12.76 4.70
N GLY A 123 18.34 13.25 3.48
CA GLY A 123 19.39 13.44 2.51
C GLY A 123 20.26 14.63 2.88
N ASP A 124 21.48 14.65 2.34
CA ASP A 124 22.32 15.84 2.39
C ASP A 124 21.64 17.00 1.64
N ALA A 125 22.08 18.24 1.91
CA ALA A 125 21.57 19.42 1.21
C ALA A 125 21.61 19.20 -0.32
N ALA A 126 20.55 19.65 -1.02
CA ALA A 126 20.38 19.39 -2.46
C ALA A 126 21.66 19.69 -3.27
N GLY A 127 22.15 18.69 -4.00
CA GLY A 127 23.38 18.77 -4.81
C GLY A 127 24.67 18.38 -4.08
N ALA A 128 24.68 18.37 -2.74
CA ALA A 128 25.69 17.66 -1.99
C ALA A 128 25.32 16.17 -2.02
N GLN A 129 26.14 15.33 -2.65
CA GLN A 129 25.98 13.86 -2.59
C GLN A 129 27.18 13.19 -1.88
N PRO A 130 27.66 13.68 -0.70
CA PRO A 130 28.62 12.93 0.08
C PRO A 130 28.02 11.68 0.74
N ALA A 131 26.68 11.54 0.76
CA ALA A 131 25.97 10.41 1.35
C ALA A 131 26.28 10.25 2.84
N THR A 132 26.25 11.34 3.62
CA THR A 132 26.68 11.29 5.03
C THR A 132 25.86 10.30 5.86
N TRP A 133 24.57 10.17 5.52
CA TRP A 133 23.66 9.15 6.05
C TRP A 133 24.20 7.72 5.89
N GLY A 134 25.02 7.46 4.87
CA GLY A 134 25.61 6.15 4.59
C GLY A 134 26.62 5.67 5.64
N ALA A 135 27.06 6.56 6.53
CA ALA A 135 27.83 6.18 7.72
C ALA A 135 27.03 5.25 8.65
N ASP A 136 25.69 5.34 8.64
CA ASP A 136 24.81 4.43 9.36
C ASP A 136 24.56 3.15 8.53
N PRO A 137 24.97 1.96 9.02
CA PRO A 137 24.65 0.68 8.38
C PRO A 137 23.15 0.43 8.22
N ARG A 138 22.29 0.94 9.10
CA ARG A 138 20.84 0.76 9.01
C ARG A 138 20.26 1.57 7.87
N ALA A 139 20.66 2.83 7.72
CA ALA A 139 20.26 3.66 6.58
C ALA A 139 20.67 3.04 5.23
N ARG A 140 21.85 2.41 5.15
CA ARG A 140 22.28 1.66 3.95
C ARG A 140 21.42 0.44 3.64
N VAL A 141 20.90 -0.24 4.65
CA VAL A 141 19.99 -1.38 4.48
C VAL A 141 18.60 -0.92 4.05
N GLU A 142 18.13 0.20 4.58
CA GLU A 142 16.81 0.75 4.23
C GLU A 142 16.80 1.35 2.81
N TRP A 143 17.93 1.93 2.37
CA TRP A 143 18.08 2.46 1.01
C TRP A 143 18.20 1.38 -0.08
N GLY A 144 18.75 0.20 0.24
CA GLY A 144 19.06 -0.87 -0.71
C GLY A 144 17.95 -1.89 -0.92
#